data_AF-A0A941DH41-F1
#
_entry.id   AF-A0A941DH41-F1
#
_cell.length_a   1.000
_cell.length_b   1.000
_cell.length_c   1.000
_cell.angle_alpha   90.00
_cell.angle_beta   90.00
_cell.angle_gamma   90.00
#
_symmetry.space_group_name_H-M   'P 1'
#
loop_
_entity.id
_entity.type
_entity.pdbx_description
1 polymer ?
#
loop_
_entity_poly.entity_id
_entity_poly.type
_entity_poly.pdbx_seq_one_letter_code
_entity_poly.pdbx_strand_id
1 'polypeptide(L)'
;MEENRLARFIAKLIFSAGISYLAWHGFEKLSPGYGPIGLLLVSMIWGRLFPREIISVFSFIKRSAYSSALLPWHGKYFSFDGRQIRFYLVLRTVWIPIADVERILEPKLQPHEIVALGLQYGKIPEQNMHGVTEGGLLELLKTRTEGGHTNYKMIRFKRWLLSSAFVNVKRLPESATKSIK
;
A
#
# COMPACT_ATOMS: atom_id res chain seq x y z
N MET A 1 -14.26 -20.80 22.70
CA MET A 1 -13.40 -21.48 21.70
C MET A 1 -11.99 -20.88 21.58
N GLU A 2 -11.72 -19.68 22.12
CA GLU A 2 -10.39 -19.04 22.12
C GLU A 2 -9.42 -19.55 23.19
N GLU A 3 -9.94 -19.98 24.34
CA GLU A 3 -9.17 -20.49 25.48
C GLU A 3 -8.25 -21.67 25.09
N ASN A 4 -8.78 -22.59 24.28
CA ASN A 4 -8.01 -23.72 23.74
C ASN A 4 -6.95 -23.30 22.70
N ARG A 5 -7.00 -22.10 22.12
CA ARG A 5 -5.95 -21.61 21.20
C ARG A 5 -4.78 -21.02 21.98
N LEU A 6 -5.07 -20.26 23.03
CA LEU A 6 -4.05 -19.66 23.89
C LEU A 6 -3.22 -20.74 24.59
N ALA A 7 -3.88 -21.73 25.20
CA ALA A 7 -3.20 -22.85 25.87
C ALA A 7 -2.31 -23.64 24.91
N ARG A 8 -2.77 -23.92 23.68
CA ARG A 8 -1.95 -24.59 22.65
C ARG A 8 -0.76 -23.76 22.20
N PHE A 9 -0.92 -22.44 22.09
CA PHE A 9 0.18 -21.55 21.72
C PHE A 9 1.24 -21.49 22.83
N ILE A 10 0.82 -21.35 24.09
CA ILE A 10 1.72 -21.37 25.26
C ILE A 10 2.46 -22.71 25.36
N ALA A 11 1.77 -23.84 25.18
CA ALA A 11 2.40 -25.15 25.20
C ALA A 11 3.47 -25.29 24.10
N LYS A 12 3.20 -24.80 22.89
CA LYS A 12 4.19 -24.76 21.80
C LYS A 12 5.39 -23.88 22.14
N LEU A 13 5.17 -22.72 22.77
CA LEU A 13 6.24 -21.82 23.20
C LEU A 13 7.14 -22.49 24.23
N ILE A 14 6.57 -23.07 25.29
CA ILE A 14 7.32 -23.77 26.35
C ILE A 14 8.13 -24.92 25.75
N PHE A 15 7.51 -25.73 24.88
CA PHE A 15 8.18 -26.83 24.19
C PHE A 15 9.34 -26.33 23.32
N SER A 16 9.13 -25.28 22.54
CA SER A 16 10.18 -24.69 21.70
C SER A 16 11.33 -24.11 22.51
N ALA A 17 11.05 -23.43 23.63
CA ALA A 17 12.06 -22.88 24.52
C ALA A 17 12.90 -24.00 25.16
N GLY A 18 12.24 -25.08 25.61
CA GLY A 18 12.91 -26.25 26.19
C GLY A 18 13.84 -26.94 25.19
N ILE A 19 13.38 -27.22 23.97
CA ILE A 19 14.23 -27.86 22.93
C ILE A 19 15.42 -26.98 22.58
N SER A 20 15.21 -25.67 22.48
CA SER A 20 16.26 -24.74 22.04
C SER A 20 17.31 -24.55 23.12
N TYR A 21 16.90 -24.52 24.39
CA TYR A 21 17.79 -24.56 25.53
C TYR A 21 18.63 -25.84 25.55
N LEU A 22 17.98 -27.00 25.37
CA LEU A 22 18.67 -28.30 25.33
C LEU A 22 19.64 -28.40 24.14
N ALA A 23 19.27 -27.89 22.98
CA ALA A 23 20.14 -27.89 21.81
C ALA A 23 21.33 -26.94 21.97
N TRP A 24 21.11 -25.72 22.47
CA TRP A 24 22.21 -24.80 22.75
C TRP A 24 23.21 -25.41 23.73
N HIS A 25 22.76 -25.84 24.91
CA HIS A 25 23.65 -26.39 25.93
C HIS A 25 24.20 -27.77 25.58
N GLY A 26 23.47 -28.59 24.84
CA GLY A 26 23.93 -29.90 24.37
C GLY A 26 25.10 -29.77 23.40
N PHE A 27 25.00 -28.85 22.44
CA PHE A 27 26.06 -28.61 21.47
C PHE A 27 27.24 -27.85 22.09
N GLU A 28 26.99 -26.92 23.01
CA GLU A 28 28.06 -26.21 23.74
C GLU A 28 28.89 -27.16 24.62
N LYS A 29 28.26 -28.23 25.16
CA LYS A 29 28.97 -29.29 25.90
C LYS A 29 29.82 -30.19 25.01
N LEU A 30 29.46 -30.36 23.73
CA LEU A 30 30.24 -31.14 22.78
C LEU A 30 31.49 -30.38 22.35
N SER A 31 31.35 -29.07 22.09
CA SER A 31 32.47 -28.21 21.78
C SER A 31 32.10 -26.74 22.07
N PRO A 32 32.97 -25.95 22.72
CA PRO A 32 32.73 -24.54 22.96
C PRO A 32 32.48 -23.79 21.65
N GLY A 33 31.43 -22.96 21.61
CA GLY A 33 31.04 -22.17 20.44
C GLY A 33 30.14 -22.90 19.43
N TYR A 34 29.73 -24.14 19.70
CA TYR A 34 28.81 -24.89 18.82
C TYR A 34 27.32 -24.72 19.18
N GLY A 35 26.99 -24.02 20.27
CA GLY A 35 25.60 -23.67 20.64
C GLY A 35 24.77 -23.06 19.49
N PRO A 36 25.29 -22.11 18.69
CA PRO A 36 24.58 -21.56 17.53
C PRO A 36 24.21 -22.60 16.48
N ILE A 37 25.05 -23.63 16.28
CA ILE A 37 24.78 -24.73 15.34
C ILE A 37 23.62 -25.59 15.87
N GLY A 38 23.58 -25.83 17.18
CA GLY A 38 22.46 -26.49 17.84
C GLY A 38 21.13 -25.76 17.60
N LEU A 39 21.12 -24.43 17.70
CA LEU A 39 19.92 -23.63 17.39
C LEU A 39 19.52 -23.69 15.92
N LEU A 40 20.49 -23.68 14.99
CA LEU A 40 20.21 -23.82 13.56
C LEU A 40 19.54 -25.16 13.24
N LEU A 41 19.96 -26.26 13.86
CA LEU A 41 19.34 -27.57 13.66
C LEU A 41 17.90 -27.61 14.17
N VAL A 42 17.61 -26.94 15.29
CA VAL A 42 16.26 -26.86 15.86
C VAL A 42 15.35 -25.90 15.10
N SER A 43 15.90 -24.96 14.33
CA SER A 43 15.11 -24.01 13.53
C SER A 43 14.14 -24.70 12.54
N MET A 44 14.48 -25.88 12.02
CA MET A 44 13.59 -26.68 11.17
C MET A 44 12.33 -27.15 11.91
N ILE A 45 12.47 -27.49 13.20
CA ILE A 45 11.36 -27.90 14.07
C ILE A 45 10.42 -26.71 14.31
N TRP A 46 10.98 -25.51 14.46
CA TRP A 46 10.20 -24.27 14.61
C TRP A 46 9.37 -23.97 13.36
N GLY A 47 9.96 -24.14 12.17
CA GLY A 47 9.26 -23.97 10.90
C GLY A 47 8.02 -24.85 10.76
N ARG A 48 8.03 -26.05 11.37
CA ARG A 48 6.89 -26.98 11.36
C ARG A 48 5.88 -26.72 12.47
N LEU A 49 6.29 -26.19 13.62
CA LEU A 49 5.43 -25.92 14.78
C LEU A 49 4.62 -24.62 14.66
N PHE A 50 5.19 -23.61 13.98
CA PHE A 50 4.64 -22.26 13.87
C PHE A 50 4.34 -21.79 12.43
N PRO A 51 3.83 -22.64 11.50
CA PRO A 51 3.67 -22.24 10.11
C PRO A 51 2.68 -21.08 9.97
N ARG A 52 1.59 -21.09 10.75
CA ARG A 52 0.54 -20.07 10.67
C ARG A 52 1.04 -18.72 11.19
N GLU A 53 1.79 -18.76 12.28
CA GLU A 53 2.36 -17.59 12.95
C GLU A 53 3.46 -16.98 12.07
N ILE A 54 4.36 -17.79 11.53
CA ILE A 54 5.37 -17.36 10.55
C ILE A 54 4.69 -16.71 9.33
N ILE A 55 3.69 -17.37 8.72
CA ILE A 55 2.96 -16.79 7.57
C ILE A 55 2.29 -15.46 7.94
N SER A 56 1.71 -15.36 9.14
CA SER A 56 1.07 -14.13 9.61
C SER A 56 2.07 -12.99 9.81
N VAL A 57 3.24 -13.29 10.40
CA VAL A 57 4.33 -12.33 10.60
C VAL A 57 4.90 -11.88 9.27
N PHE A 58 5.18 -12.80 8.33
CA PHE A 58 5.63 -12.45 6.99
C PHE A 58 4.59 -11.63 6.23
N SER A 59 3.30 -11.96 6.35
CA SER A 59 2.22 -11.18 5.73
C SER A 59 2.09 -9.80 6.35
N PHE A 60 2.26 -9.67 7.67
CA PHE A 60 2.28 -8.40 8.38
C PHE A 60 3.49 -7.57 7.98
N ILE A 61 4.69 -8.14 7.97
CA ILE A 61 5.92 -7.48 7.53
C ILE A 61 5.77 -7.05 6.07
N LYS A 62 5.25 -7.91 5.19
CA LYS A 62 4.98 -7.56 3.79
C LYS A 62 4.01 -6.38 3.73
N ARG A 63 2.88 -6.44 4.44
CA ARG A 63 1.87 -5.36 4.45
C ARG A 63 2.41 -4.06 5.02
N SER A 64 3.19 -4.12 6.09
CA SER A 64 3.84 -2.97 6.72
C SER A 64 4.94 -2.41 5.82
N ALA A 65 5.76 -3.25 5.18
CA ALA A 65 6.74 -2.81 4.19
C ALA A 65 6.08 -2.15 2.97
N TYR A 66 4.96 -2.69 2.47
CA TYR A 66 4.17 -2.04 1.43
C TYR A 66 3.59 -0.71 1.91
N SER A 67 3.03 -0.65 3.12
CA SER A 67 2.48 0.58 3.69
C SER A 67 3.58 1.65 3.91
N SER A 68 4.71 1.26 4.49
CA SER A 68 5.88 2.11 4.70
C SER A 68 6.57 2.53 3.42
N ALA A 69 6.56 1.69 2.36
CA ALA A 69 7.03 2.09 1.04
C ALA A 69 6.08 3.06 0.34
N LEU A 70 4.79 3.09 0.72
CA LEU A 70 3.78 4.01 0.19
C LEU A 70 3.66 5.32 1.02
N LEU A 71 4.09 5.31 2.28
CA LEU A 71 4.12 6.48 3.18
C LEU A 71 4.89 7.70 2.63
N PRO A 72 6.06 7.57 1.96
CA PRO A 72 6.76 8.70 1.33
C PRO A 72 6.03 9.32 0.12
N TRP A 73 4.93 8.72 -0.34
CA TRP A 73 4.25 9.11 -1.59
C TRP A 73 2.93 9.82 -1.35
N HIS A 74 2.53 9.99 -0.09
CA HIS A 74 1.50 10.94 0.31
C HIS A 74 1.97 12.38 0.02
N GLY A 75 1.68 12.88 -1.19
CA GLY A 75 1.92 14.28 -1.54
C GLY A 75 3.00 14.57 -2.59
N LYS A 76 3.35 13.64 -3.50
CA LYS A 76 4.12 14.05 -4.68
C LYS A 76 3.27 14.96 -5.57
N TYR A 77 3.71 16.21 -5.67
CA TYR A 77 3.12 17.23 -6.52
C TYR A 77 3.54 16.98 -7.96
N PHE A 78 2.58 16.84 -8.86
CA PHE A 78 2.83 16.93 -10.29
C PHE A 78 2.36 18.28 -10.79
N SER A 79 3.18 18.94 -11.61
CA SER A 79 2.85 20.24 -12.18
C SER A 79 2.12 20.09 -13.52
N PHE A 80 0.97 20.74 -13.65
CA PHE A 80 0.27 20.92 -14.92
C PHE A 80 -0.03 22.41 -15.11
N ASP A 81 0.43 23.01 -16.22
CA ASP A 81 0.28 24.44 -16.51
C ASP A 81 0.63 25.35 -15.31
N GLY A 82 1.76 25.06 -14.64
CA GLY A 82 2.24 25.82 -13.47
C GLY A 82 1.47 25.58 -12.17
N ARG A 83 0.40 24.77 -12.17
CA ARG A 83 -0.37 24.40 -10.98
C ARG A 83 0.10 23.05 -10.44
N GLN A 84 0.27 22.95 -9.12
CA GLN A 84 0.64 21.71 -8.45
C GLN A 84 -0.61 20.89 -8.11
N ILE A 85 -0.59 19.61 -8.47
CA ILE A 85 -1.66 18.64 -8.20
C ILE A 85 -1.10 17.53 -7.35
N ARG A 86 -1.78 17.21 -6.25
CA ARG A 86 -1.43 16.10 -5.38
C ARG A 86 -2.09 14.82 -5.87
N PHE A 87 -1.30 13.75 -5.86
CA PHE A 87 -1.78 12.40 -6.15
C PHE A 87 -1.50 11.51 -4.94
N TYR A 88 -2.49 10.69 -4.58
CA TYR A 88 -2.40 9.73 -3.48
C TYR A 88 -2.66 8.34 -4.03
N LEU A 89 -1.71 7.43 -3.86
CA LEU A 89 -1.89 6.03 -4.27
C LEU A 89 -2.32 5.20 -3.06
N VAL A 90 -3.59 4.84 -3.00
CA VAL A 90 -4.16 4.06 -1.90
C VAL A 90 -4.75 2.78 -2.45
N LEU A 91 -4.30 1.62 -1.94
CA LEU A 91 -4.80 0.29 -2.35
C LEU A 91 -4.81 0.09 -3.89
N ARG A 92 -3.77 0.60 -4.58
CA ARG A 92 -3.62 0.59 -6.06
C ARG A 92 -4.55 1.54 -6.83
N THR A 93 -5.39 2.30 -6.15
CA THR A 93 -6.22 3.33 -6.75
C THR A 93 -5.59 4.70 -6.53
N VAL A 94 -5.51 5.49 -7.60
CA VAL A 94 -5.03 6.86 -7.53
C VAL A 94 -6.19 7.77 -7.14
N TRP A 95 -6.00 8.55 -6.08
CA TRP A 95 -6.91 9.56 -5.58
C TRP A 95 -6.32 10.95 -5.80
N ILE A 96 -7.17 11.90 -6.17
CA ILE A 96 -6.79 13.28 -6.45
C ILE A 96 -7.74 14.19 -5.66
N PRO A 97 -7.22 15.15 -4.87
CA PRO A 97 -8.07 16.09 -4.15
C PRO A 97 -8.94 16.91 -5.09
N ILE A 98 -10.22 17.05 -4.74
CA ILE A 98 -11.17 17.79 -5.56
C ILE A 98 -10.77 19.26 -5.70
N ALA A 99 -10.20 19.84 -4.63
CA ALA A 99 -9.71 21.21 -4.62
C ALA A 99 -8.57 21.44 -5.64
N ASP A 100 -7.74 20.43 -5.91
CA ASP A 100 -6.66 20.56 -6.91
C ASP A 100 -7.23 20.41 -8.33
N VAL A 101 -8.27 19.59 -8.51
CA VAL A 101 -8.99 19.43 -9.78
C VAL A 101 -9.77 20.71 -10.14
N GLU A 102 -10.50 21.30 -9.19
CA GLU A 102 -11.25 22.55 -9.38
C GLU A 102 -10.34 23.74 -9.67
N ARG A 103 -9.08 23.69 -9.24
CA ARG A 103 -8.09 24.69 -9.63
C ARG A 103 -7.71 24.60 -11.10
N ILE A 104 -7.99 23.51 -11.81
CA ILE A 104 -7.58 23.32 -13.22
C ILE A 104 -8.78 23.32 -14.15
N LEU A 105 -9.88 22.72 -13.72
CA LEU A 105 -11.10 22.64 -14.52
C LEU A 105 -11.85 23.96 -14.49
N GLU A 106 -12.05 24.52 -15.68
CA GLU A 106 -12.90 25.68 -15.93
C GLU A 106 -13.99 25.22 -16.92
N PRO A 107 -15.29 25.29 -16.57
CA PRO A 107 -15.88 25.79 -15.32
C PRO A 107 -15.66 24.86 -14.10
N LYS A 108 -15.88 25.38 -12.88
CA LYS A 108 -15.83 24.57 -11.64
C LYS A 108 -16.83 23.41 -11.69
N LEU A 109 -16.60 22.41 -10.83
CA LEU A 109 -17.47 21.26 -10.70
C LEU A 109 -18.84 21.67 -10.15
N GLN A 110 -19.89 21.19 -10.78
CA GLN A 110 -21.27 21.41 -10.36
C GLN A 110 -21.71 20.28 -9.41
N PRO A 111 -22.62 20.56 -8.46
CA PRO A 111 -23.05 19.55 -7.48
C PRO A 111 -23.59 18.25 -8.12
N HIS A 112 -24.29 18.35 -9.25
CA HIS A 112 -24.82 17.18 -9.96
C HIS A 112 -23.72 16.27 -10.52
N GLU A 113 -22.59 16.83 -10.93
CA GLU A 113 -21.45 16.05 -11.42
C GLU A 113 -20.77 15.31 -10.28
N ILE A 114 -20.70 15.92 -9.09
CA ILE A 114 -20.15 15.29 -7.89
C ILE A 114 -21.03 14.12 -7.46
N VAL A 115 -22.35 14.28 -7.50
CA VAL A 115 -23.31 13.20 -7.19
C VAL A 115 -23.20 12.06 -8.19
N ALA A 116 -23.03 12.37 -9.49
CA ALA A 116 -22.89 11.37 -10.54
C ALA A 116 -21.65 10.47 -10.39
N LEU A 117 -20.59 10.97 -9.74
CA LEU A 117 -19.39 10.18 -9.46
C LEU A 117 -19.63 9.03 -8.47
N GLY A 118 -20.69 9.12 -7.64
CA GLY A 118 -21.04 8.08 -6.67
C GLY A 118 -19.85 7.62 -5.84
N LEU A 119 -19.51 6.33 -5.93
CA LEU A 119 -18.39 5.71 -5.21
C LEU A 119 -17.00 6.22 -5.61
N GLN A 120 -16.87 6.89 -6.76
CA GLN A 120 -15.61 7.45 -7.23
C GLN A 120 -15.27 8.80 -6.58
N TYR A 121 -16.20 9.36 -5.80
CA TYR A 121 -16.02 10.56 -5.00
C TYR A 121 -16.18 10.23 -3.51
N GLY A 122 -15.29 10.76 -2.68
CA GLY A 122 -15.39 10.55 -1.25
C GLY A 122 -14.17 11.06 -0.48
N LYS A 123 -14.12 10.71 0.80
CA LYS A 123 -12.96 10.99 1.65
C LYS A 123 -11.78 10.13 1.18
N ILE A 124 -10.64 10.75 0.87
CA ILE A 124 -9.41 10.02 0.54
C ILE A 124 -9.00 9.24 1.80
N PRO A 125 -8.74 7.92 1.73
CA PRO A 125 -8.39 7.15 2.93
C PRO A 125 -7.12 7.71 3.58
N GLU A 126 -7.09 7.69 4.92
CA GLU A 126 -5.98 8.23 5.74
C GLU A 126 -5.78 9.76 5.62
N GLN A 127 -6.64 10.46 4.89
CA GLN A 127 -6.57 11.91 4.69
C GLN A 127 -7.87 12.61 5.10
N ASN A 128 -7.76 13.85 5.62
CA ASN A 128 -8.92 14.67 6.00
C ASN A 128 -9.45 15.54 4.85
N MET A 129 -9.43 15.02 3.62
CA MET A 129 -9.87 15.76 2.43
C MET A 129 -10.70 14.88 1.49
N HIS A 130 -11.58 15.53 0.73
CA HIS A 130 -12.37 14.87 -0.31
C HIS A 130 -11.59 14.84 -1.63
N GLY A 131 -11.75 13.75 -2.36
CA GLY A 131 -11.10 13.54 -3.63
C GLY A 131 -11.94 12.69 -4.56
N VAL A 132 -11.44 12.60 -5.78
CA VAL A 132 -11.97 11.75 -6.83
C VAL A 132 -10.91 10.71 -7.20
N THR A 133 -11.34 9.51 -7.55
CA THR A 133 -10.44 8.49 -8.08
C THR A 133 -10.02 8.83 -9.52
N GLU A 134 -8.98 8.16 -10.02
CA GLU A 134 -8.59 8.19 -11.43
C GLU A 134 -9.76 7.88 -12.37
N GLY A 135 -10.54 6.84 -12.06
CA GLY A 135 -11.70 6.44 -12.87
C GLY A 135 -12.76 7.54 -12.92
N GLY A 136 -13.11 8.10 -11.77
CA GLY A 136 -14.08 9.19 -11.68
C GLY A 136 -13.61 10.45 -12.40
N LEU A 137 -12.32 10.80 -12.29
CA LEU A 137 -11.80 11.98 -12.98
C LEU A 137 -11.81 11.81 -14.50
N LEU A 138 -11.46 10.62 -15.00
CA LEU A 138 -11.49 10.34 -16.44
C LEU A 138 -12.92 10.32 -16.99
N GLU A 139 -13.86 9.78 -16.24
CA GLU A 139 -15.29 9.81 -16.57
C GLU A 139 -15.83 11.23 -16.60
N LEU A 140 -15.51 12.04 -15.59
CA LEU A 140 -15.89 13.45 -15.53
C LEU A 140 -15.34 14.25 -16.72
N LEU A 141 -14.06 14.05 -17.03
CA LEU A 141 -13.44 14.68 -18.19
C LEU A 141 -14.08 14.23 -19.50
N LYS A 142 -14.42 12.93 -19.62
CA LYS A 142 -15.11 12.39 -20.79
C LYS A 142 -16.47 13.07 -20.99
N THR A 143 -17.32 13.08 -19.97
CA THR A 143 -18.66 13.68 -20.01
C THR A 143 -18.60 15.16 -20.40
N ARG A 144 -17.64 15.92 -19.84
CA ARG A 144 -17.47 17.33 -20.21
C ARG A 144 -16.94 17.55 -21.63
N THR A 145 -16.05 16.68 -22.12
CA THR A 145 -15.53 16.77 -23.49
C THR A 145 -16.52 16.31 -24.56
N GLU A 146 -17.47 15.43 -24.22
CA GLU A 146 -18.49 14.93 -25.13
C GLU A 146 -19.77 15.79 -25.09
N GLY A 147 -20.09 16.37 -23.93
CA GLY A 147 -21.28 17.20 -23.70
C GLY A 147 -21.20 18.67 -24.12
N GLY A 148 -20.23 19.06 -24.95
CA GLY A 148 -20.15 20.41 -25.52
C GLY A 148 -19.52 21.49 -24.63
N HIS A 149 -19.10 21.18 -23.40
CA HIS A 149 -18.34 22.08 -22.51
C HIS A 149 -16.81 21.92 -22.67
N THR A 150 -16.40 21.58 -23.89
CA THR A 150 -15.04 21.17 -24.21
C THR A 150 -14.08 22.35 -24.20
N ASN A 151 -13.21 22.40 -23.19
CA ASN A 151 -12.11 23.35 -23.12
C ASN A 151 -10.80 22.68 -23.57
N TYR A 152 -10.00 23.36 -24.40
CA TYR A 152 -8.68 22.88 -24.83
C TYR A 152 -7.77 22.51 -23.64
N LYS A 153 -7.86 23.25 -22.53
CA LYS A 153 -7.15 22.93 -21.28
C LYS A 153 -7.54 21.57 -20.72
N MET A 154 -8.83 21.19 -20.78
CA MET A 154 -9.31 19.89 -20.30
C MET A 154 -8.80 18.73 -21.14
N ILE A 155 -8.74 18.90 -22.46
CA ILE A 155 -8.18 17.89 -23.37
C ILE A 155 -6.69 17.69 -23.07
N ARG A 156 -5.92 18.79 -22.92
CA ARG A 156 -4.51 18.73 -22.51
C ARG A 156 -4.33 18.07 -21.16
N PHE A 157 -5.20 18.40 -20.20
CA PHE A 157 -5.17 17.81 -18.86
C PHE A 157 -5.43 16.31 -18.90
N LYS A 158 -6.48 15.87 -19.61
CA LYS A 158 -6.79 14.44 -19.82
C LYS A 158 -5.62 13.70 -20.47
N ARG A 159 -5.02 14.28 -21.51
CA ARG A 159 -3.85 13.68 -22.18
C ARG A 159 -2.66 13.58 -21.23
N TRP A 160 -2.33 14.64 -20.50
CA TRP A 160 -1.24 14.66 -19.52
C TRP A 160 -1.45 13.65 -18.38
N LEU A 161 -2.69 13.49 -17.90
CA LEU A 161 -3.03 12.47 -16.91
C LEU A 161 -2.72 11.06 -17.43
N LEU A 162 -3.16 10.74 -18.65
CA LEU A 162 -3.01 9.42 -19.26
C LEU A 162 -1.57 9.11 -19.71
N SER A 163 -0.86 10.09 -20.27
CA SER A 163 0.48 9.88 -20.82
C SER A 163 1.58 9.95 -19.77
N SER A 164 1.37 10.77 -18.73
CA SER A 164 2.44 11.18 -17.82
C SER A 164 2.06 10.92 -16.37
N ALA A 165 1.03 11.56 -15.83
CA ALA A 165 0.78 11.53 -14.39
C ALA A 165 0.43 10.11 -13.89
N PHE A 166 -0.61 9.47 -14.43
CA PHE A 166 -1.02 8.13 -13.98
C PHE A 166 0.01 7.06 -14.28
N VAL A 167 0.64 7.12 -15.46
CA VAL A 167 1.70 6.18 -15.83
C VAL A 167 2.86 6.28 -14.84
N ASN A 168 3.31 7.49 -14.50
CA ASN A 168 4.38 7.66 -13.53
C ASN A 168 3.94 7.22 -12.14
N VAL A 169 2.78 7.68 -11.64
CA VAL A 169 2.25 7.28 -10.34
C VAL A 169 2.13 5.76 -10.21
N LYS A 170 1.76 5.04 -11.28
CA LYS A 170 1.64 3.57 -11.31
C LYS A 170 2.94 2.82 -11.55
N ARG A 171 3.92 3.37 -12.27
CA ARG A 171 5.25 2.75 -12.50
C ARG A 171 6.16 2.82 -11.28
N LEU A 172 6.01 3.85 -10.46
CA LEU A 172 6.83 4.09 -9.27
C LEU A 172 6.76 2.96 -8.22
N PRO A 173 5.61 2.32 -7.93
CA PRO A 173 5.59 1.15 -7.03
C PRO A 173 6.33 -0.07 -7.60
N GLU A 174 6.27 -0.35 -8.91
CA GLU A 174 6.98 -1.50 -9.50
C GLU A 174 8.50 -1.29 -9.55
N SER A 175 8.94 -0.05 -9.79
CA SER A 175 10.35 0.31 -9.91
C SER A 175 11.05 0.26 -8.54
N ALA A 176 10.38 0.68 -7.47
CA ALA A 176 10.89 0.55 -6.10
C ALA A 176 10.99 -0.92 -5.64
N THR A 177 10.12 -1.80 -6.15
CA THR A 177 10.13 -3.23 -5.83
C THR A 177 11.29 -3.97 -6.52
N LYS A 178 11.76 -3.48 -7.68
CA LYS A 178 12.89 -4.08 -8.43
C LYS A 178 14.28 -3.68 -7.95
N SER A 179 14.40 -2.71 -7.03
CA SER A 179 15.69 -2.24 -6.50
C SER A 179 16.25 -3.12 -5.37
N ILE A 180 15.54 -4.17 -4.97
CA ILE A 180 16.03 -5.17 -4.01
C ILE A 180 16.46 -6.38 -4.83
N LYS A 181 17.72 -6.38 -5.27
CA LYS A 181 18.43 -7.59 -5.71
C LYS A 181 19.65 -7.76 -4.84
#